data_AF-A0A1Y0H165-F1
#
_entry.id   AF-A0A1Y0H165-F1
#
_cell.length_a   1.000
_cell.length_b   1.000
_cell.length_c   1.000
_cell.angle_alpha   90.00
_cell.angle_beta   90.00
_cell.angle_gamma   90.00
#
_symmetry.space_group_name_H-M   'P 1'
#
loop_
_entity.id
_entity.type
_entity.pdbx_description
1 polymer ?
#
loop_
_entity_poly.entity_id
_entity_poly.type
_entity_poly.pdbx_seq_one_letter_code
_entity_poly.pdbx_strand_id
1 'polypeptide(L)'
;MYVFGLDGKIVEKVTPIDRPNNVDVDYDFQLGDKKVDLAVLTERKAGKLRIFAIDQSSGKLTDVGGNTAILGEAEGDAREPMGISLYREGEGEMYAIVAPKSGGKTNYLAQYRLVANAGKIDLKLVRRFGNFSGLTKEGEGEIEAIVVDDAMGIVYYSDELAGIRKYWADPAKGGAELAFFGRDKYVGDREGLAIYETGEGEGFLLSVDQIEKKSRIFVYSRSRTSETDWSNKALRVIETPADSTDGMEAVNRDLGPDFPEGIVVMMDSINKRFLIFDWRDIAGRITVR
;
A
#
# COMPACT_ATOMS: atom_id res chain seq x y z
N MET A 1 -9.47 -8.60 10.66
CA MET A 1 -9.76 -7.58 9.63
C MET A 1 -11.20 -7.11 9.79
N TYR A 2 -11.47 -5.84 9.53
CA TYR A 2 -12.80 -5.26 9.57
C TYR A 2 -13.16 -4.71 8.18
N VAL A 3 -14.41 -4.88 7.78
CA VAL A 3 -14.99 -4.21 6.60
C VAL A 3 -16.00 -3.20 7.10
N PHE A 4 -15.93 -1.98 6.58
CA PHE A 4 -16.81 -0.88 6.94
C PHE A 4 -17.58 -0.40 5.71
N GLY A 5 -18.82 0.06 5.91
CA GLY A 5 -19.47 0.96 4.97
C GLY A 5 -18.88 2.36 5.06
N LEU A 6 -19.13 3.19 4.04
CA LEU A 6 -18.72 4.61 4.06
C LEU A 6 -19.42 5.43 5.16
N ASP A 7 -20.51 4.90 5.71
CA ASP A 7 -21.18 5.44 6.90
C ASP A 7 -20.45 5.09 8.23
N GLY A 8 -19.31 4.39 8.15
CA GLY A 8 -18.49 3.95 9.27
C GLY A 8 -19.03 2.73 10.01
N LYS A 9 -20.15 2.12 9.57
CA LYS A 9 -20.69 0.91 10.21
C LYS A 9 -19.90 -0.32 9.79
N ILE A 10 -19.68 -1.22 10.74
CA ILE A 10 -19.05 -2.51 10.47
C ILE A 10 -20.02 -3.38 9.66
N VAL A 11 -19.57 -3.80 8.48
CA VAL A 11 -20.25 -4.78 7.61
C VAL A 11 -19.83 -6.19 8.03
N GLU A 12 -18.54 -6.41 8.24
CA GLU A 12 -17.99 -7.71 8.61
C GLU A 12 -16.76 -7.57 9.51
N LYS A 13 -16.55 -8.58 10.36
CA LYS A 13 -15.32 -8.79 11.12
C LYS A 13 -14.79 -10.20 10.85
N VAL A 14 -13.62 -10.29 10.24
CA VAL A 14 -12.91 -11.55 9.99
C VAL A 14 -11.95 -11.83 11.14
N THR A 15 -12.17 -12.97 11.83
CA THR A 15 -11.41 -13.45 12.99
C THR A 15 -11.49 -14.98 13.07
N PRO A 16 -10.47 -15.70 13.56
CA PRO A 16 -9.15 -15.20 13.98
C PRO A 16 -8.23 -14.88 12.79
N ILE A 17 -7.34 -13.91 13.01
CA ILE A 17 -6.15 -13.64 12.18
C ILE A 17 -5.01 -13.35 13.15
N ASP A 18 -3.94 -14.11 13.07
CA ASP A 18 -2.81 -14.04 14.00
C ASP A 18 -1.87 -12.87 13.63
N ARG A 19 -2.15 -11.72 14.24
CA ARG A 19 -1.42 -10.45 14.09
C ARG A 19 -1.37 -9.98 12.62
N PRO A 20 -2.50 -9.52 12.05
CA PRO A 20 -2.50 -8.88 10.73
C PRO A 20 -1.68 -7.57 10.76
N ASN A 21 -1.13 -7.17 9.61
CA ASN A 21 -0.47 -5.86 9.43
C ASN A 21 -1.23 -4.99 8.41
N ASN A 22 -0.78 -4.94 7.16
CA ASN A 22 -1.38 -4.16 6.09
C ASN A 22 -2.31 -5.02 5.22
N VAL A 23 -3.22 -4.36 4.52
CA VAL A 23 -4.16 -4.94 3.57
C VAL A 23 -4.19 -4.07 2.32
N ASP A 24 -4.31 -4.71 1.16
CA ASP A 24 -4.52 -4.04 -0.12
C ASP A 24 -5.63 -4.76 -0.92
N VAL A 25 -6.23 -4.06 -1.88
CA VAL A 25 -7.36 -4.52 -2.68
C VAL A 25 -7.06 -4.32 -4.17
N ASP A 26 -7.39 -5.34 -4.97
CA ASP A 26 -7.34 -5.24 -6.44
C ASP A 26 -8.50 -6.03 -7.03
N TYR A 27 -8.85 -5.72 -8.27
CA TYR A 27 -10.10 -6.10 -8.90
C TYR A 27 -9.90 -7.15 -9.98
N ASP A 28 -11.00 -7.82 -10.35
CA ASP A 28 -11.09 -8.63 -11.57
C ASP A 28 -10.08 -9.80 -11.70
N PHE A 29 -9.58 -10.34 -10.58
CA PHE A 29 -8.69 -11.50 -10.62
C PHE A 29 -9.41 -12.74 -11.19
N GLN A 30 -8.80 -13.40 -12.18
CA GLN A 30 -9.38 -14.59 -12.80
C GLN A 30 -9.19 -15.84 -11.91
N LEU A 31 -10.28 -16.30 -11.29
CA LEU A 31 -10.32 -17.50 -10.46
C LEU A 31 -11.25 -18.57 -11.07
N GLY A 32 -10.66 -19.50 -11.83
CA GLY A 32 -11.43 -20.46 -12.63
C GLY A 32 -12.16 -19.73 -13.75
N ASP A 33 -13.48 -19.88 -13.85
CA ASP A 33 -14.31 -19.22 -14.87
C ASP A 33 -14.88 -17.87 -14.43
N LYS A 34 -14.48 -17.35 -13.26
CA LYS A 34 -15.02 -16.11 -12.67
C LYS A 34 -13.93 -15.08 -12.45
N LYS A 35 -14.29 -13.81 -12.59
CA LYS A 35 -13.53 -12.68 -12.06
C LYS A 35 -13.97 -12.39 -10.64
N VAL A 36 -13.02 -12.17 -9.75
CA VAL A 36 -13.26 -11.85 -8.33
C VAL A 36 -12.39 -10.67 -7.91
N ASP A 37 -12.95 -9.76 -7.12
CA ASP A 37 -12.17 -8.73 -6.44
C ASP A 37 -11.54 -9.35 -5.20
N LEU A 38 -10.31 -8.94 -4.90
CA LEU A 38 -9.52 -9.51 -3.82
C LEU A 38 -9.20 -8.48 -2.75
N ALA A 39 -9.29 -8.89 -1.49
CA ALA A 39 -8.63 -8.23 -0.36
C ALA A 39 -7.51 -9.15 0.14
N VAL A 40 -6.29 -8.62 0.20
CA VAL A 40 -5.08 -9.40 0.53
C VAL A 40 -4.35 -8.72 1.69
N LEU A 41 -4.12 -9.46 2.77
CA LEU A 41 -3.40 -8.96 3.94
C LEU A 41 -2.25 -9.87 4.36
N THR A 42 -1.29 -9.30 5.07
CA THR A 42 -0.20 -10.03 5.72
C THR A 42 -0.64 -10.55 7.10
N GLU A 43 -0.45 -11.84 7.36
CA GLU A 43 -0.68 -12.45 8.68
C GLU A 43 0.66 -12.80 9.33
N ARG A 44 1.19 -11.86 10.12
CA ARG A 44 2.59 -11.84 10.56
C ARG A 44 3.05 -13.13 11.22
N LYS A 45 2.31 -13.58 12.23
CA LYS A 45 2.70 -14.73 13.05
C LYS A 45 2.48 -16.06 12.34
N ALA A 46 1.65 -16.08 11.30
CA ALA A 46 1.48 -17.24 10.44
C ALA A 46 2.44 -17.27 9.23
N GLY A 47 3.16 -16.18 8.94
CA GLY A 47 4.12 -16.12 7.84
C GLY A 47 3.48 -16.34 6.46
N LYS A 48 2.26 -15.82 6.26
CA LYS A 48 1.47 -16.05 5.04
C LYS A 48 0.65 -14.83 4.64
N LEU A 49 0.17 -14.82 3.40
CA LEU A 49 -0.91 -13.92 3.00
C LEU A 49 -2.27 -14.55 3.25
N ARG A 50 -3.24 -13.73 3.63
CA ARG A 50 -4.66 -14.07 3.64
C ARG A 50 -5.33 -13.40 2.47
N ILE A 51 -5.97 -14.21 1.63
CA ILE A 51 -6.53 -13.79 0.34
C ILE A 51 -8.03 -14.04 0.40
N PHE A 52 -8.82 -12.98 0.31
CA PHE A 52 -10.26 -13.05 0.37
C PHE A 52 -10.88 -12.55 -0.93
N ALA A 53 -11.85 -13.30 -1.47
CA ALA A 53 -12.72 -12.79 -2.52
C ALA A 53 -13.80 -11.89 -1.89
N ILE A 54 -14.05 -10.74 -2.49
CA ILE A 54 -15.04 -9.76 -2.04
C ILE A 54 -16.36 -10.00 -2.78
N ASP A 55 -17.44 -10.20 -2.03
CA ASP A 55 -18.80 -10.16 -2.57
C ASP A 55 -19.24 -8.69 -2.75
N GLN A 56 -19.27 -8.21 -3.99
CA GLN A 56 -19.59 -6.81 -4.31
C GLN A 56 -20.97 -6.35 -3.82
N SER A 57 -21.93 -7.27 -3.66
CA SER A 57 -23.30 -6.92 -3.27
C SER A 57 -23.45 -6.68 -1.77
N SER A 58 -22.66 -7.40 -0.97
CA SER A 58 -22.79 -7.43 0.49
C SER A 58 -21.55 -6.91 1.22
N GLY A 59 -20.42 -6.74 0.53
CA GLY A 59 -19.12 -6.41 1.11
C GLY A 59 -18.49 -7.55 1.91
N LYS A 60 -19.08 -8.76 1.89
CA LYS A 60 -18.59 -9.91 2.66
C LYS A 60 -17.39 -10.58 2.00
N LEU A 61 -16.57 -11.21 2.81
CA LEU A 61 -15.28 -11.77 2.42
C LEU A 61 -15.29 -13.30 2.51
N THR A 62 -14.81 -13.96 1.46
CA THR A 62 -14.65 -15.42 1.40
C THR A 62 -13.18 -15.78 1.27
N ASP A 63 -12.63 -16.60 2.19
CA ASP A 63 -11.23 -17.02 2.13
C ASP A 63 -10.97 -17.94 0.93
N VAL A 64 -10.16 -17.47 -0.01
CA VAL A 64 -9.78 -18.17 -1.25
C VAL A 64 -8.28 -18.47 -1.28
N GLY A 65 -7.57 -18.36 -0.16
CA GLY A 65 -6.16 -18.73 -0.07
C GLY A 65 -5.93 -20.24 -0.20
N GLY A 66 -4.93 -20.63 -0.99
CA GLY A 66 -4.37 -21.98 -1.10
C GLY A 66 -3.02 -22.08 -0.37
N ASN A 67 -1.95 -22.35 -1.10
CA ASN A 67 -0.58 -22.26 -0.62
C ASN A 67 -0.09 -20.81 -0.60
N THR A 68 -0.30 -20.13 0.53
CA THR A 68 -0.01 -18.70 0.69
C THR A 68 1.13 -18.39 1.64
N ALA A 69 1.92 -19.39 2.03
CA ALA A 69 3.13 -19.18 2.82
C ALA A 69 4.16 -18.36 2.04
N ILE A 70 4.77 -17.39 2.71
CA ILE A 70 5.74 -16.46 2.12
C ILE A 70 6.93 -16.28 3.06
N LEU A 71 8.06 -15.80 2.52
CA LEU A 71 9.28 -15.52 3.29
C LEU A 71 9.78 -16.76 4.07
N GLY A 72 9.42 -17.98 3.62
CA GLY A 72 9.70 -19.23 4.32
C GLY A 72 11.18 -19.61 4.33
N GLU A 73 12.00 -18.97 3.50
CA GLU A 73 13.45 -19.08 3.48
C GLU A 73 14.14 -18.24 4.57
N ALA A 74 13.42 -17.32 5.22
CA ALA A 74 13.95 -16.44 6.25
C ALA A 74 13.70 -16.98 7.68
N GLU A 75 14.50 -16.50 8.63
CA GLU A 75 14.41 -16.86 10.04
C GLU A 75 14.10 -15.64 10.92
N GLY A 76 13.63 -15.89 12.15
CA GLY A 76 13.37 -14.83 13.13
C GLY A 76 12.41 -13.77 12.62
N ASP A 77 12.68 -12.50 12.89
CA ASP A 77 11.82 -11.39 12.45
C ASP A 77 11.76 -11.25 10.92
N ALA A 78 12.77 -11.69 10.17
CA ALA A 78 12.79 -11.57 8.70
C ALA A 78 11.74 -12.46 7.99
N ARG A 79 11.12 -13.40 8.72
CA ARG A 79 10.00 -14.22 8.23
C ARG A 79 8.63 -13.58 8.47
N GLU A 80 8.55 -12.51 9.26
CA GLU A 80 7.29 -11.85 9.60
C GLU A 80 6.92 -10.85 8.49
N PRO A 81 5.88 -11.09 7.68
CA PRO A 81 5.46 -10.14 6.64
C PRO A 81 4.77 -8.91 7.24
N MET A 82 5.20 -7.72 6.83
CA MET A 82 4.69 -6.43 7.30
C MET A 82 3.88 -5.75 6.18
N GLY A 83 4.51 -4.83 5.45
CA GLY A 83 3.94 -4.12 4.31
C GLY A 83 3.50 -5.03 3.17
N ILE A 84 2.39 -4.67 2.51
CA ILE A 84 1.92 -5.29 1.27
C ILE A 84 1.35 -4.24 0.33
N SER A 85 1.57 -4.43 -0.97
CA SER A 85 0.72 -3.85 -2.01
C SER A 85 0.54 -4.83 -3.16
N LEU A 86 -0.60 -4.77 -3.83
CA LEU A 86 -0.92 -5.53 -5.02
C LEU A 86 -0.48 -4.76 -6.28
N TYR A 87 -0.17 -5.52 -7.32
CA TYR A 87 0.18 -4.98 -8.63
C TYR A 87 -0.51 -5.83 -9.69
N ARG A 88 -1.16 -5.19 -10.66
CA ARG A 88 -1.66 -5.88 -11.84
C ARG A 88 -1.04 -5.34 -13.13
N GLU A 89 -0.50 -6.26 -13.91
CA GLU A 89 0.05 -5.95 -15.21
C GLU A 89 -1.07 -5.85 -16.26
N GLY A 90 -1.71 -4.67 -16.34
CA GLY A 90 -2.83 -4.41 -17.25
C GLY A 90 -4.04 -5.30 -16.94
N GLU A 91 -4.48 -6.13 -17.89
CA GLU A 91 -5.52 -7.16 -17.67
C GLU A 91 -4.93 -8.55 -17.38
N GLY A 92 -3.61 -8.63 -17.18
CA GLY A 92 -2.86 -9.87 -17.07
C GLY A 92 -2.64 -10.33 -15.63
N GLU A 93 -1.38 -10.59 -15.32
CA GLU A 93 -0.98 -11.23 -14.06
C GLU A 93 -1.11 -10.26 -12.88
N MET A 94 -1.51 -10.81 -11.73
CA MET A 94 -1.55 -10.10 -10.45
C MET A 94 -0.43 -10.57 -9.54
N TYR A 95 0.16 -9.63 -8.81
CA TYR A 95 1.28 -9.86 -7.92
C TYR A 95 1.01 -9.23 -6.55
N ALA A 96 1.61 -9.79 -5.51
CA ALA A 96 1.74 -9.17 -4.20
C ALA A 96 3.21 -8.84 -3.94
N ILE A 97 3.50 -7.59 -3.60
CA ILE A 97 4.81 -7.14 -3.16
C ILE A 97 4.76 -7.02 -1.65
N VAL A 98 5.65 -7.74 -0.96
CA VAL A 98 5.64 -7.85 0.49
C VAL A 98 6.99 -7.44 1.06
N ALA A 99 6.95 -6.66 2.13
CA ALA A 99 8.12 -6.36 2.95
C ALA A 99 8.17 -7.27 4.19
N PRO A 100 9.34 -7.80 4.56
CA PRO A 100 9.56 -8.41 5.87
C PRO A 100 9.74 -7.34 6.95
N LYS A 101 9.57 -7.72 8.22
CA LYS A 101 9.89 -6.87 9.40
C LYS A 101 11.38 -6.52 9.52
N SER A 102 12.25 -7.37 9.00
CA SER A 102 13.68 -7.08 8.98
C SER A 102 14.33 -7.76 7.77
N GLY A 103 15.44 -7.20 7.30
CA GLY A 103 16.10 -7.70 6.11
C GLY A 103 17.46 -7.06 5.87
N GLY A 104 18.17 -7.57 4.86
CA GLY A 104 19.43 -7.00 4.40
C GLY A 104 19.22 -5.69 3.64
N LYS A 105 20.31 -4.98 3.33
CA LYS A 105 20.26 -3.67 2.64
C LYS A 105 19.81 -3.72 1.17
N THR A 106 19.66 -4.91 0.60
CA THR A 106 19.29 -5.15 -0.80
C THR A 106 18.40 -6.38 -0.87
N ASN A 107 17.56 -6.49 -1.90
CA ASN A 107 16.60 -7.60 -2.08
C ASN A 107 15.62 -7.71 -0.89
N TYR A 108 15.28 -6.56 -0.31
CA TYR A 108 14.46 -6.46 0.90
C TYR A 108 13.02 -6.92 0.62
N LEU A 109 12.42 -6.43 -0.47
CA LEU A 109 11.06 -6.78 -0.88
C LEU A 109 11.05 -8.13 -1.60
N ALA A 110 9.98 -8.90 -1.38
CA ALA A 110 9.67 -10.12 -2.11
C ALA A 110 8.39 -9.91 -2.93
N GLN A 111 8.41 -10.28 -4.21
CA GLN A 111 7.25 -10.21 -5.07
C GLN A 111 6.77 -11.62 -5.43
N TYR A 112 5.49 -11.87 -5.20
CA TYR A 112 4.82 -13.14 -5.45
C TYR A 112 3.77 -12.96 -6.53
N ARG A 113 3.77 -13.83 -7.53
CA ARG A 113 2.64 -13.94 -8.47
C ARG A 113 1.52 -14.72 -7.81
N LEU A 114 0.28 -14.24 -7.95
CA LEU A 114 -0.93 -14.95 -7.55
C LEU A 114 -1.30 -15.95 -8.65
N VAL A 115 -1.53 -17.21 -8.28
CA VAL A 115 -1.80 -18.30 -9.21
C VAL A 115 -3.09 -19.00 -8.85
N ALA A 116 -4.09 -18.95 -9.73
CA ALA A 116 -5.32 -19.69 -9.55
C ALA A 116 -5.06 -21.21 -9.63
N ASN A 117 -5.49 -21.95 -8.62
CA ASN A 117 -5.35 -23.39 -8.52
C ASN A 117 -6.58 -24.00 -7.87
N ALA A 118 -7.38 -24.76 -8.63
CA ALA A 118 -8.56 -25.48 -8.15
C ALA A 118 -9.54 -24.63 -7.30
N GLY A 119 -9.81 -23.40 -7.72
CA GLY A 119 -10.71 -22.46 -7.00
C GLY A 119 -10.09 -21.80 -5.76
N LYS A 120 -8.77 -21.96 -5.57
CA LYS A 120 -7.94 -21.26 -4.58
C LYS A 120 -6.84 -20.47 -5.27
N ILE A 121 -6.14 -19.63 -4.50
CA ILE A 121 -5.04 -18.80 -4.97
C ILE A 121 -3.77 -19.19 -4.21
N ASP A 122 -2.80 -19.70 -4.96
CA ASP A 122 -1.44 -19.99 -4.49
C ASP A 122 -0.52 -18.80 -4.78
N LEU A 123 0.63 -18.76 -4.09
CA LEU A 123 1.66 -17.76 -4.31
C LEU A 123 2.93 -18.38 -4.86
N LYS A 124 3.51 -17.72 -5.86
CA LYS A 124 4.81 -18.09 -6.43
C LYS A 124 5.77 -16.91 -6.35
N LEU A 125 6.87 -17.05 -5.59
CA LEU A 125 7.93 -16.05 -5.55
C LEU A 125 8.51 -15.89 -6.97
N VAL A 126 8.51 -14.66 -7.50
CA VAL A 126 9.03 -14.36 -8.84
C VAL A 126 10.32 -13.52 -8.81
N ARG A 127 10.50 -12.68 -7.79
CA ARG A 127 11.77 -11.98 -7.55
C ARG A 127 11.87 -11.44 -6.13
N ARG A 128 13.10 -11.07 -5.76
CA ARG A 128 13.38 -10.13 -4.68
C ARG A 128 14.05 -8.89 -5.26
N PHE A 129 13.78 -7.72 -4.68
CA PHE A 129 14.32 -6.44 -5.13
C PHE A 129 14.25 -5.40 -4.00
N GLY A 130 14.67 -4.16 -4.29
CA GLY A 130 14.56 -3.05 -3.36
C GLY A 130 15.76 -2.93 -2.41
N ASN A 131 16.24 -1.69 -2.28
CA ASN A 131 17.25 -1.28 -1.31
C ASN A 131 16.60 -0.86 0.01
N PHE A 132 17.31 -1.08 1.10
CA PHE A 132 16.96 -0.59 2.43
C PHE A 132 18.18 0.09 3.05
N SER A 133 17.97 1.28 3.62
CA SER A 133 19.04 2.08 4.20
C SER A 133 19.75 1.37 5.36
N GLY A 134 19.03 0.52 6.09
CA GLY A 134 19.50 -0.06 7.35
C GLY A 134 19.46 0.93 8.51
N LEU A 135 18.86 2.11 8.32
CA LEU A 135 18.61 3.04 9.41
C LEU A 135 17.48 2.47 10.26
N THR A 136 17.80 2.24 11.53
CA THR A 136 16.85 1.77 12.54
C THR A 136 16.97 2.64 13.77
N LYS A 137 15.85 2.82 14.48
CA LYS A 137 15.82 3.28 15.88
C LYS A 137 15.03 2.23 16.68
N GLU A 138 15.04 2.31 18.00
CA GLU A 138 14.43 1.28 18.82
C GLU A 138 12.94 1.12 18.50
N GLY A 139 12.58 0.03 17.82
CA GLY A 139 11.21 -0.28 17.41
C GLY A 139 10.74 0.34 16.09
N GLU A 140 11.62 0.97 15.30
CA GLU A 140 11.25 1.69 14.07
C GLU A 140 12.36 1.56 13.00
N GLY A 141 12.05 1.93 11.75
CA GLY A 141 13.00 1.86 10.64
C GLY A 141 12.92 0.53 9.91
N GLU A 142 11.76 0.27 9.33
CA GLU A 142 11.51 -0.81 8.40
C GLU A 142 10.95 -0.27 7.07
N ILE A 143 10.41 -1.17 6.25
CA ILE A 143 9.64 -0.79 5.07
C ILE A 143 8.25 -1.39 5.27
N GLU A 144 7.29 -0.60 5.73
CA GLU A 144 5.88 -1.04 5.77
C GLU A 144 5.07 -0.46 4.62
N ALA A 145 5.20 0.85 4.38
CA ALA A 145 4.39 1.51 3.39
C ALA A 145 4.89 1.22 1.97
N ILE A 146 4.07 0.50 1.20
CA ILE A 146 4.26 0.20 -0.21
C ILE A 146 2.98 0.62 -0.93
N VAL A 147 3.11 1.26 -2.09
CA VAL A 147 2.00 1.50 -3.01
C VAL A 147 2.46 1.25 -4.43
N VAL A 148 1.60 0.67 -5.25
CA VAL A 148 1.87 0.43 -6.66
C VAL A 148 0.97 1.30 -7.52
N ASP A 149 1.60 1.94 -8.51
CA ASP A 149 0.93 2.62 -9.60
C ASP A 149 0.81 1.63 -10.77
N ASP A 150 -0.34 0.96 -10.89
CA ASP A 150 -0.58 -0.03 -11.94
C ASP A 150 -0.43 0.57 -13.34
N ALA A 151 -1.00 1.76 -13.55
CA ALA A 151 -1.01 2.40 -14.87
C ALA A 151 0.40 2.80 -15.33
N MET A 152 1.27 3.24 -14.41
CA MET A 152 2.67 3.54 -14.72
C MET A 152 3.59 2.31 -14.58
N GLY A 153 3.11 1.23 -13.94
CA GLY A 153 3.89 0.04 -13.59
C GLY A 153 5.01 0.35 -12.59
N ILE A 154 4.75 1.19 -11.58
CA ILE A 154 5.76 1.69 -10.64
C ILE A 154 5.44 1.28 -9.21
N VAL A 155 6.44 0.80 -8.48
CA VAL A 155 6.39 0.60 -7.03
C VAL A 155 7.00 1.81 -6.34
N TYR A 156 6.28 2.35 -5.35
CA TYR A 156 6.83 3.25 -4.36
C TYR A 156 6.85 2.54 -3.02
N TYR A 157 7.92 2.71 -2.25
CA TYR A 157 7.91 2.33 -0.85
C TYR A 157 8.71 3.29 0.00
N SER A 158 8.31 3.40 1.26
CA SER A 158 8.99 4.20 2.24
C SER A 158 10.09 3.39 2.90
N ASP A 159 11.33 3.84 2.77
CA ASP A 159 12.42 3.51 3.68
C ASP A 159 12.28 4.50 4.84
N GLU A 160 11.52 4.11 5.88
CA GLU A 160 10.81 5.01 6.84
C GLU A 160 11.63 6.22 7.29
N LEU A 161 12.90 5.98 7.65
CA LEU A 161 13.80 6.99 8.21
C LEU A 161 14.66 7.71 7.18
N ALA A 162 14.63 7.26 5.92
CA ALA A 162 15.57 7.70 4.89
C ALA A 162 14.89 8.44 3.73
N GLY A 163 13.74 7.98 3.24
CA GLY A 163 13.06 8.57 2.09
C GLY A 163 12.16 7.58 1.35
N ILE A 164 11.59 8.03 0.23
CA ILE A 164 10.72 7.23 -0.64
C ILE A 164 11.54 6.74 -1.82
N ARG A 165 11.49 5.44 -2.08
CA ARG A 165 12.19 4.80 -3.20
C ARG A 165 11.21 4.37 -4.29
N LYS A 166 11.70 4.31 -5.52
CA LYS A 166 10.90 4.06 -6.73
C LYS A 166 11.52 2.97 -7.60
N TYR A 167 10.71 2.00 -8.03
CA TYR A 167 11.14 0.84 -8.84
C TYR A 167 10.08 0.48 -9.89
N TRP A 168 10.45 -0.33 -10.88
CA TRP A 168 9.48 -0.97 -11.77
C TRP A 168 8.72 -2.09 -11.04
N ALA A 169 7.40 -2.17 -11.23
CA ALA A 169 6.55 -3.23 -10.68
C ALA A 169 6.62 -4.54 -11.48
N ASP A 170 6.84 -4.43 -12.80
CA ASP A 170 7.06 -5.56 -13.70
C ASP A 170 8.36 -6.31 -13.33
N PRO A 171 8.29 -7.61 -12.98
CA PRO A 171 9.47 -8.41 -12.65
C PRO A 171 10.48 -8.53 -13.80
N ALA A 172 10.06 -8.47 -15.06
CA ALA A 172 10.94 -8.57 -16.22
C ALA A 172 11.82 -7.32 -16.41
N LYS A 173 11.43 -6.16 -15.85
CA LYS A 173 12.23 -4.92 -15.89
C LYS A 173 13.38 -4.88 -14.88
N GLY A 174 13.59 -5.94 -14.11
CA GLY A 174 14.68 -6.07 -13.15
C GLY A 174 14.48 -5.26 -11.87
N GLY A 175 15.52 -5.17 -11.03
CA GLY A 175 15.44 -4.58 -9.68
C GLY A 175 16.21 -3.28 -9.49
N ALA A 176 16.51 -2.55 -10.57
CA ALA A 176 17.25 -1.28 -10.49
C ALA A 176 16.38 -0.17 -9.91
N GLU A 177 16.94 0.60 -8.97
CA GLU A 177 16.28 1.77 -8.39
C GLU A 177 16.15 2.88 -9.44
N LEU A 178 14.94 3.44 -9.57
CA LEU A 178 14.65 4.54 -10.48
C LEU A 178 14.90 5.90 -9.81
N ALA A 179 14.47 6.04 -8.56
CA ALA A 179 14.64 7.27 -7.81
C ALA A 179 14.64 7.02 -6.30
N PHE A 180 15.23 7.96 -5.57
CA PHE A 180 15.18 8.05 -4.12
C PHE A 180 14.99 9.52 -3.71
N PHE A 181 13.81 9.86 -3.19
CA PHE A 181 13.37 11.23 -2.92
C PHE A 181 12.64 11.31 -1.57
N GLY A 182 12.03 12.47 -1.24
CA GLY A 182 11.29 12.61 0.03
C GLY A 182 12.17 12.53 1.29
N ARG A 183 13.46 12.85 1.17
CA ARG A 183 14.47 12.63 2.22
C ARG A 183 14.47 13.67 3.34
N ASP A 184 13.88 14.83 3.08
CA ASP A 184 13.97 16.00 3.97
C ASP A 184 12.58 16.45 4.43
N LYS A 185 12.54 17.23 5.53
CA LYS A 185 11.36 17.94 6.10
C LYS A 185 10.32 17.08 6.84
N TYR A 186 10.44 15.76 6.78
CA TYR A 186 9.73 14.85 7.69
C TYR A 186 10.25 15.04 9.10
N VAL A 187 9.34 14.93 10.08
CA VAL A 187 9.69 15.02 11.51
C VAL A 187 9.52 13.66 12.16
N GLY A 188 8.55 12.87 11.71
CA GLY A 188 8.40 11.47 12.06
C GLY A 188 8.70 10.56 10.87
N ASP A 189 8.07 9.40 10.89
CA ASP A 189 8.37 8.32 9.97
C ASP A 189 7.52 8.46 8.70
N ARG A 190 8.10 8.01 7.58
CA ARG A 190 7.42 7.96 6.29
C ARG A 190 6.58 6.71 6.26
N GLU A 191 5.34 6.82 6.71
CA GLU A 191 4.41 5.71 6.74
C GLU A 191 3.57 5.69 5.47
N GLY A 192 2.25 5.51 5.62
CA GLY A 192 1.28 5.29 4.56
C GLY A 192 1.54 6.09 3.30
N LEU A 193 1.56 5.37 2.19
CA LEU A 193 1.63 5.92 0.85
C LEU A 193 0.30 5.65 0.16
N ALA A 194 -0.18 6.62 -0.63
CA ALA A 194 -1.38 6.45 -1.44
C ALA A 194 -1.22 7.18 -2.77
N ILE A 195 -1.95 6.73 -3.80
CA ILE A 195 -1.97 7.37 -5.12
C ILE A 195 -3.37 7.90 -5.38
N TYR A 196 -3.45 9.18 -5.72
CA TYR A 196 -4.69 9.79 -6.21
C TYR A 196 -4.54 10.15 -7.69
N GLU A 197 -5.12 9.33 -8.56
CA GLU A 197 -4.97 9.46 -10.01
C GLU A 197 -5.97 10.45 -10.59
N THR A 198 -5.54 11.55 -11.20
CA THR A 198 -6.46 12.52 -11.85
C THR A 198 -6.53 12.40 -13.36
N GLY A 199 -5.75 11.48 -13.94
CA GLY A 199 -5.63 11.25 -15.38
C GLY A 199 -4.42 10.39 -15.70
N GLU A 200 -4.17 10.19 -16.99
CA GLU A 200 -3.05 9.38 -17.47
C GLU A 200 -1.70 10.00 -17.07
N GLY A 201 -1.00 9.37 -16.12
CA GLY A 201 0.27 9.87 -15.56
C GLY A 201 0.15 11.12 -14.67
N GLU A 202 -1.06 11.66 -14.51
CA GLU A 202 -1.34 12.84 -13.70
C GLU A 202 -1.97 12.46 -12.35
N GLY A 203 -1.84 13.38 -11.39
CA GLY A 203 -2.36 13.22 -10.03
C GLY A 203 -1.26 13.35 -8.99
N PHE A 204 -1.45 12.67 -7.86
CA PHE A 204 -0.65 12.87 -6.68
C PHE A 204 -0.18 11.55 -6.07
N LEU A 205 1.09 11.52 -5.64
CA LEU A 205 1.57 10.58 -4.65
C LEU A 205 1.47 11.27 -3.29
N LEU A 206 0.74 10.65 -2.38
CA LEU A 206 0.55 11.11 -1.01
C LEU A 206 1.44 10.28 -0.09
N SER A 207 2.11 10.93 0.85
CA SER A 207 2.95 10.27 1.85
C SER A 207 2.69 10.84 3.22
N VAL A 208 2.46 9.98 4.19
CA VAL A 208 2.27 10.37 5.58
C VAL A 208 3.60 10.69 6.23
N ASP A 209 3.62 11.79 6.99
CA ASP A 209 4.61 12.07 8.02
C ASP A 209 3.95 11.80 9.37
N GLN A 210 4.31 10.66 9.97
CA GLN A 210 3.66 10.12 11.16
C GLN A 210 4.02 10.93 12.39
N ILE A 211 3.07 11.71 12.90
CA ILE A 211 3.29 12.59 14.06
C ILE A 211 2.13 12.45 15.04
N GLU A 212 2.46 12.34 16.32
CA GLU A 212 1.49 12.36 17.42
C GLU A 212 0.58 13.60 17.30
N LYS A 213 -0.74 13.35 17.27
CA LYS A 213 -1.88 14.29 17.20
C LYS A 213 -1.99 15.16 15.96
N LYS A 214 -1.05 15.10 15.02
CA LYS A 214 -0.97 16.03 13.88
C LYS A 214 -0.16 15.46 12.72
N SER A 215 -0.46 14.22 12.35
CA SER A 215 0.13 13.61 11.16
C SER A 215 -0.14 14.49 9.94
N ARG A 216 0.84 14.58 9.05
CA ARG A 216 0.79 15.46 7.87
C ARG A 216 0.80 14.64 6.60
N ILE A 217 0.22 15.18 5.54
CA ILE A 217 0.31 14.60 4.20
C ILE A 217 1.30 15.42 3.39
N PHE A 218 2.42 14.81 3.02
CA PHE A 218 3.28 15.30 1.95
C PHE A 218 2.65 14.94 0.60
N VAL A 219 2.45 15.95 -0.23
CA VAL A 219 1.88 15.82 -1.56
C VAL A 219 2.99 15.96 -2.58
N TYR A 220 3.19 14.93 -3.39
CA TYR A 220 4.10 14.90 -4.52
C TYR A 220 3.32 14.84 -5.83
N SER A 221 3.90 15.33 -6.92
CA SER A 221 3.39 15.02 -8.27
C SER A 221 3.43 13.51 -8.48
N ARG A 222 2.43 12.95 -9.17
CA ARG A 222 2.51 11.55 -9.63
C ARG A 222 3.51 11.39 -10.78
N SER A 223 3.59 12.38 -11.66
CA SER A 223 4.56 12.42 -12.75
C SER A 223 5.99 12.61 -12.23
N ARG A 224 6.94 12.04 -12.99
CA ARG A 224 8.37 12.26 -12.79
C ARG A 224 8.76 13.70 -13.13
N THR A 225 9.80 14.20 -12.49
CA THR A 225 10.27 15.59 -12.62
C THR A 225 10.77 15.90 -14.03
N SER A 226 11.44 14.95 -14.69
CA SER A 226 11.82 15.04 -16.10
C SER A 226 12.08 13.65 -16.70
N GLU A 227 12.43 13.56 -17.99
CA GLU A 227 12.79 12.29 -18.61
C GLU A 227 14.03 11.62 -18.01
N THR A 228 14.96 12.42 -17.49
CA THR A 228 16.22 11.97 -16.89
C THR A 228 16.19 11.96 -15.36
N ASP A 229 15.15 12.56 -14.76
CA ASP A 229 14.96 12.59 -13.30
C ASP A 229 13.62 11.95 -12.95
N TRP A 230 13.71 10.71 -12.48
CA TRP A 230 12.57 9.87 -12.11
C TRP A 230 11.91 10.27 -10.78
N SER A 231 12.48 11.24 -10.04
CA SER A 231 11.93 11.70 -8.77
C SER A 231 10.58 12.40 -8.95
N ASN A 232 9.75 12.31 -7.92
CA ASN A 232 8.46 12.98 -7.85
C ASN A 232 8.62 14.33 -7.14
N LYS A 233 8.04 15.40 -7.70
CA LYS A 233 8.23 16.76 -7.20
C LYS A 233 7.37 17.00 -5.97
N ALA A 234 7.96 17.47 -4.87
CA ALA A 234 7.20 17.93 -3.70
C ALA A 234 6.37 19.18 -4.05
N LEU A 235 5.08 19.15 -3.77
CA LEU A 235 4.13 20.22 -4.09
C LEU A 235 3.67 20.95 -2.83
N ARG A 236 3.25 20.20 -1.80
CA ARG A 236 2.69 20.77 -0.58
C ARG A 236 2.83 19.83 0.61
N VAL A 237 2.64 20.39 1.79
CA VAL A 237 2.40 19.64 3.03
C VAL A 237 1.05 20.10 3.56
N ILE A 238 0.18 19.14 3.89
CA ILE A 238 -1.16 19.38 4.40
C ILE A 238 -1.20 18.89 5.84
N GLU A 239 -1.57 19.79 6.74
CA GLU A 239 -1.82 19.46 8.14
C GLU A 239 -3.17 18.74 8.28
N THR A 240 -3.21 17.70 9.10
CA THR A 240 -4.42 16.92 9.38
C THR A 240 -4.63 16.78 10.89
N PRO A 241 -5.86 16.50 11.35
CA PRO A 241 -6.13 16.19 12.74
C PRO A 241 -5.80 14.73 13.12
N ALA A 242 -5.30 13.91 12.20
CA ALA A 242 -5.05 12.50 12.43
C ALA A 242 -3.85 12.30 13.39
N ASP A 243 -3.99 11.37 14.33
CA ASP A 243 -2.93 11.02 15.28
C ASP A 243 -2.10 9.84 14.78
N SER A 244 -0.78 10.01 14.73
CA SER A 244 0.20 8.94 14.46
C SER A 244 -0.25 8.00 13.34
N THR A 245 -0.58 8.57 12.19
CA THR A 245 -1.09 7.81 11.05
C THR A 245 0.00 6.88 10.53
N ASP A 246 -0.36 5.61 10.46
CA ASP A 246 0.42 4.51 9.89
C ASP A 246 -0.09 4.32 8.45
N GLY A 247 -1.13 3.51 8.25
CA GLY A 247 -1.81 3.38 6.97
C GLY A 247 -2.62 4.61 6.49
N MET A 248 -2.56 4.85 5.18
CA MET A 248 -3.38 5.81 4.43
C MET A 248 -3.74 5.21 3.07
N GLU A 249 -4.93 5.51 2.56
CA GLU A 249 -5.37 5.15 1.20
C GLU A 249 -6.12 6.33 0.55
N ALA A 250 -6.09 6.43 -0.78
CA ALA A 250 -6.81 7.42 -1.55
C ALA A 250 -7.54 6.77 -2.74
N VAL A 251 -8.78 7.17 -2.98
CA VAL A 251 -9.57 6.68 -4.10
C VAL A 251 -10.12 7.87 -4.87
N ASN A 252 -9.85 7.93 -6.18
CA ASN A 252 -10.49 8.87 -7.09
C ASN A 252 -11.63 8.19 -7.86
N ARG A 253 -12.77 8.00 -7.19
CA ARG A 253 -14.01 7.50 -7.78
C ARG A 253 -15.18 8.27 -7.19
N ASP A 254 -16.24 8.40 -7.96
CA ASP A 254 -17.53 8.86 -7.42
C ASP A 254 -18.05 7.80 -6.44
N LEU A 255 -18.05 8.14 -5.15
CA LEU A 255 -18.53 7.30 -4.05
C LEU A 255 -19.90 7.77 -3.53
N GLY A 256 -20.64 8.52 -4.36
CA GLY A 256 -21.95 9.07 -4.03
C GLY A 256 -21.90 10.56 -3.70
N PRO A 257 -23.05 11.15 -3.32
CA PRO A 257 -23.21 12.60 -3.20
C PRO A 257 -22.31 13.25 -2.14
N ASP A 258 -21.93 12.49 -1.11
CA ASP A 258 -21.04 12.97 -0.05
C ASP A 258 -19.57 13.01 -0.52
N PHE A 259 -19.18 12.13 -1.46
CA PHE A 259 -17.81 11.96 -1.92
C PHE A 259 -17.72 11.80 -3.46
N PRO A 260 -18.15 12.82 -4.23
CA PRO A 260 -18.24 12.71 -5.68
C PRO A 260 -16.88 12.69 -6.39
N GLU A 261 -15.83 13.17 -5.73
CA GLU A 261 -14.44 13.12 -6.20
C GLU A 261 -13.60 12.12 -5.39
N GLY A 262 -14.27 11.25 -4.64
CA GLY A 262 -13.63 10.24 -3.81
C GLY A 262 -13.05 10.80 -2.51
N ILE A 263 -12.15 10.02 -1.91
CA ILE A 263 -11.75 10.19 -0.50
C ILE A 263 -10.26 9.92 -0.29
N VAL A 264 -9.75 10.44 0.82
CA VAL A 264 -8.53 9.96 1.47
C VAL A 264 -8.91 9.40 2.84
N VAL A 265 -8.45 8.20 3.17
CA VAL A 265 -8.68 7.55 4.46
C VAL A 265 -7.35 7.48 5.20
N MET A 266 -7.33 7.90 6.47
CA MET A 266 -6.13 7.88 7.30
C MET A 266 -6.41 7.22 8.66
N MET A 267 -5.48 6.38 9.12
CA MET A 267 -5.51 5.84 10.48
C MET A 267 -5.34 6.96 11.53
N ASP A 268 -6.12 6.87 12.61
CA ASP A 268 -6.08 7.78 13.78
C ASP A 268 -5.87 6.94 15.05
N SER A 269 -4.62 6.89 15.51
CA SER A 269 -4.14 5.87 16.46
C SER A 269 -4.74 6.03 17.85
N ILE A 270 -4.70 7.24 18.41
CA ILE A 270 -5.23 7.53 19.76
C ILE A 270 -6.72 7.16 19.90
N ASN A 271 -7.51 7.37 18.84
CA ASN A 271 -8.95 7.10 18.84
C ASN A 271 -9.30 5.71 18.26
N LYS A 272 -8.31 4.98 17.73
CA LYS A 272 -8.47 3.63 17.14
C LYS A 272 -9.55 3.58 16.06
N ARG A 273 -9.51 4.55 15.15
CA ARG A 273 -10.46 4.69 14.04
C ARG A 273 -9.74 5.08 12.75
N PHE A 274 -10.52 5.21 11.69
CA PHE A 274 -10.07 5.80 10.44
C PHE A 274 -10.85 7.09 10.19
N LEU A 275 -10.14 8.14 9.81
CA LEU A 275 -10.73 9.40 9.36
C LEU A 275 -10.92 9.33 7.85
N ILE A 276 -12.10 9.76 7.38
CA ILE A 276 -12.40 9.90 5.96
C ILE A 276 -12.39 11.39 5.64
N PHE A 277 -11.54 11.78 4.69
CA PHE A 277 -11.47 13.13 4.14
C PHE A 277 -12.08 13.12 2.75
N ASP A 278 -13.00 14.04 2.49
CA ASP A 278 -13.43 14.33 1.13
C ASP A 278 -12.23 14.88 0.33
N TRP A 279 -11.98 14.31 -0.84
CA TRP A 279 -10.88 14.76 -1.69
C TRP A 279 -10.93 16.26 -1.98
N ARG A 280 -12.12 16.85 -2.14
CA ARG A 280 -12.29 18.28 -2.43
C ARG A 280 -11.64 19.18 -1.38
N ASP A 281 -11.67 18.76 -0.11
CA ASP A 281 -11.04 19.49 1.00
C ASP A 281 -9.51 19.40 0.95
N ILE A 282 -8.97 18.27 0.49
CA ILE A 282 -7.53 18.06 0.29
C ILE A 282 -7.05 18.85 -0.92
N ALA A 283 -7.75 18.71 -2.06
CA ALA A 283 -7.45 19.39 -3.32
C ALA A 283 -7.40 20.92 -3.16
N GLY A 284 -8.37 21.50 -2.45
CA GLY A 284 -8.40 22.95 -2.18
C GLY A 284 -7.17 23.47 -1.43
N ARG A 285 -6.48 22.62 -0.66
CA ARG A 285 -5.24 22.98 0.06
C ARG A 285 -3.97 22.80 -0.78
N ILE A 286 -4.05 22.05 -1.87
CA ILE A 286 -2.95 21.91 -2.85
C ILE A 286 -2.90 23.14 -3.75
N THR A 287 -4.07 23.60 -4.23
CA THR A 287 -4.20 24.61 -5.29
C THR A 287 -4.27 26.07 -4.80
N VAL A 288 -3.76 26.38 -3.61
CA VAL A 288 -3.87 27.74 -3.03
C VAL A 288 -3.37 28.80 -4.04
N ARG A 289 -4.31 29.60 -4.56
CA ARG A 289 -4.07 30.81 -5.37
C ARG A 289 -3.61 31.96 -4.49
#